data_AF-P25431-F1
#
_entry.id   AF-P25431-F1
#
_cell.length_a   1.000
_cell.length_b   1.000
_cell.length_c   1.000
_cell.angle_alpha   90.00
_cell.angle_beta   90.00
_cell.angle_gamma   90.00
#
_symmetry.space_group_name_H-M   'P 1'
#
loop_
_entity.id
_entity.type
_entity.pdbx_description
1 polymer ?
#
loop_
_entity_poly.entity_id
_entity_poly.type
_entity_poly.pdbx_seq_one_letter_code
_entity_poly.pdbx_strand_id
1 'polypeptide(L)' 'KCSTKGYAKEGCRGIDKRYWNSQCRTTQSYVRALTMDNKKRIG' A
#
# COMPACT_ATOMS: atom_id res chain seq x y z
N LYS A 1 -4.44 1.52 -0.61
CA LYS A 1 -3.41 1.90 0.40
C LYS A 1 -3.91 1.56 1.79
N CYS A 2 -3.02 1.27 2.74
CA CYS A 2 -3.38 1.03 4.13
C CYS A 2 -4.07 2.26 4.75
N SER A 3 -5.14 2.03 5.51
CA SER A 3 -5.85 3.10 6.20
C SER A 3 -5.06 3.56 7.42
N THR A 4 -4.76 4.85 7.52
CA THR A 4 -4.04 5.44 8.67
C THR A 4 -4.93 5.62 9.90
N LYS A 5 -6.25 5.66 9.72
CA LYS A 5 -7.27 5.75 10.78
C LYS A 5 -7.89 4.39 11.15
N GLY A 6 -7.40 3.30 10.54
CA GLY A 6 -7.98 1.97 10.73
C GLY A 6 -7.44 1.25 11.97
N TYR A 7 -8.25 0.33 12.50
CA TYR A 7 -7.90 -0.54 13.63
C TYR A 7 -6.74 -1.50 13.36
N ALA A 8 -6.29 -1.64 12.11
CA ALA A 8 -5.19 -2.52 11.70
C ALA A 8 -3.81 -1.84 11.70
N LYS A 9 -3.65 -0.71 12.40
CA LYS A 9 -2.39 0.05 12.44
C LYS A 9 -1.28 -0.69 13.20
N GLU A 10 -1.64 -1.42 14.26
CA GLU A 10 -0.69 -2.18 15.09
C GLU A 10 -0.46 -3.61 14.60
N GLY A 11 -1.27 -4.08 13.65
CA GLY A 11 -1.21 -5.45 13.15
C GLY A 11 -2.45 -5.79 12.34
N CYS A 12 -2.35 -6.85 11.55
CA CYS A 12 -3.46 -7.30 10.73
C CYS A 12 -4.56 -7.92 11.62
N ARG A 13 -5.83 -7.63 11.31
CA ARG A 13 -6.96 -8.20 12.04
C ARG A 13 -6.99 -9.73 11.82
N GLY A 14 -7.14 -10.48 12.91
CA GLY A 14 -7.30 -11.95 12.88
C GLY A 14 -5.99 -12.76 12.91
N ILE A 15 -4.84 -12.11 13.07
CA ILE A 15 -3.57 -12.81 13.27
C ILE A 15 -3.43 -13.26 14.72
N ASP A 16 -3.06 -14.52 14.91
CA ASP A 16 -2.70 -15.05 16.22
C ASP A 16 -1.39 -14.42 16.71
N LYS A 17 -1.52 -13.46 17.63
CA LYS A 17 -0.41 -12.72 18.22
C LYS A 17 0.52 -13.60 19.07
N ARG A 18 0.12 -14.83 19.43
CA ARG A 18 0.95 -15.75 20.22
C ARG A 18 2.09 -16.34 19.38
N TYR A 19 1.86 -16.51 18.08
CA TYR A 19 2.81 -17.15 17.18
C TYR A 19 3.32 -16.22 16.07
N TRP A 20 2.60 -15.13 15.79
CA TRP A 20 2.89 -14.30 14.62
C TRP A 20 2.81 -12.80 14.90
N ASN A 21 3.84 -12.09 14.44
CA ASN A 21 3.82 -10.64 14.28
C ASN A 21 3.31 -10.29 12.88
N SER A 22 2.46 -9.27 12.77
CA SER A 22 1.87 -8.86 11.50
C SER A 22 1.93 -7.37 11.27
N GLN A 23 2.00 -6.96 10.00
CA GLN A 23 2.03 -5.56 9.60
C GLN A 23 1.29 -5.36 8.28
N CYS A 24 0.37 -4.40 8.24
CA CYS A 24 -0.27 -3.96 7.00
C CYS A 24 0.66 -2.97 6.26
N ARG A 25 1.03 -3.28 5.01
CA ARG A 25 1.82 -2.38 4.14
C ARG A 25 1.10 -2.10 2.82
N THR A 26 1.27 -0.88 2.31
CA THR A 26 0.75 -0.53 0.97
C THR A 26 1.73 -1.05 -0.07
N THR A 27 1.23 -1.88 -0.99
CA THR A 27 1.98 -2.30 -2.17
C THR A 27 1.61 -1.42 -3.36
N GLN A 28 2.53 -1.32 -4.30
CA GLN A 28 2.34 -0.59 -5.55
C GLN A 28 2.24 -1.58 -6.71
N SER A 29 1.52 -1.18 -7.75
CA SER A 29 1.43 -1.90 -9.02
C SER A 29 1.48 -0.89 -10.16
N TYR A 30 1.95 -1.34 -11.33
CA TYR A 30 1.98 -0.52 -12.53
C TYR A 30 0.61 -0.54 -13.21
N VAL A 31 0.14 0.64 -13.61
CA VAL A 31 -1.08 0.82 -14.40
C VAL A 31 -0.76 1.78 -15.54
N ARG A 32 -1.45 1.61 -16.68
CA ARG A 32 -1.29 2.52 -17.81
C ARG A 32 -2.03 3.83 -17.52
N ALA A 33 -1.38 4.95 -17.76
CA ALA A 33 -1.96 6.28 -17.67
C ALA A 33 -1.34 7.17 -18.76
N LEU A 34 -2.07 8.19 -19.19
CA LEU A 34 -1.51 9.26 -20.01
C LEU A 34 -0.62 10.13 -19.12
N THR A 35 0.66 10.20 -19.45
CA THR A 35 1.69 10.89 -18.66
C THR A 35 2.49 11.87 -19.52
N MET A 36 3.16 12.81 -18.86
CA MET A 36 4.10 13.71 -19.50
C MET A 36 5.42 13.68 -18.75
N ASP A 37 6.52 13.47 -19.47
CA ASP A 37 7.85 13.45 -18.88
C ASP A 37 8.46 14.86 -18.73
N ASN A 38 9.62 14.93 -18.06
CA ASN A 38 10.34 16.20 -17.85
C ASN A 38 10.80 16.90 -19.15
N LYS A 39 10.76 16.20 -20.30
CA LYS A 39 11.08 16.76 -21.63
C LYS A 39 9.82 17.15 -22.40
N LYS A 40 8.66 17.23 -21.73
CA LYS A 40 7.35 17.54 -22.31
C LYS A 40 6.89 16.52 -23.36
N ARG A 41 7.37 15.27 -23.31
CA ARG A 41 6.86 14.19 -24.17
C ARG A 41 5.60 13.62 -23.54
N ILE A 42 4.51 13.59 -24.30
CA ILE A 42 3.21 13.05 -23.90
C ILE A 42 3.12 11.59 -24.35
N GLY A 43 2.73 10.68 -23.44
CA GLY A 43 2.64 9.24 -23.72
C GLY A 43 1.92 8.44 -22.65
#